data_AF-A0A521NJV0-F1
#
_entry.id   AF-A0A521NJV0-F1
#
_cell.length_a   1.000
_cell.length_b   1.000
_cell.length_c   1.000
_cell.angle_alpha   90.00
_cell.angle_beta   90.00
_cell.angle_gamma   90.00
#
_symmetry.space_group_name_H-M   'P 1'
#
loop_
_entity.id
_entity.type
_entity.pdbx_description
1 polymer ?
#
loop_
_entity_poly.entity_id
_entity_poly.type
_entity_poly.pdbx_seq_one_letter_code
_entity_poly.pdbx_strand_id
1 'polypeptide(L)'
;MGREATCQARVGDESAEVKALLESTELILRGAIKRRYAIAALAQVQATAGELRFEANGEAVALALGDTESQRWATKIATPPPSLASKLGVGPAQPAFVLGRVDDAALTEALRGARTDDAAAAHSVVAVVRSDAELAATLEAHAALPCPGL
;
A
#
# COMPACT_ATOMS: atom_id res chain seq x y z
N MET A 1 5.20 -8.45 -2.08
CA MET A 1 5.36 -9.36 -3.23
C MET A 1 4.01 -9.62 -3.89
N GLY A 2 3.96 -9.67 -5.23
CA GLY A 2 2.82 -10.17 -6.01
C GLY A 2 2.50 -11.63 -5.68
N ARG A 3 1.31 -12.12 -6.05
CA ARG A 3 0.96 -13.56 -5.98
C ARG A 3 0.47 -14.01 -7.35
N GLU A 4 0.73 -15.26 -7.71
CA GLU A 4 0.19 -15.85 -8.94
C GLU A 4 -0.14 -17.32 -8.74
N ALA A 5 -1.14 -17.81 -9.48
CA ALA A 5 -1.56 -19.20 -9.47
C ALA A 5 -2.23 -19.57 -10.80
N THR A 6 -2.04 -20.80 -11.26
CA THR A 6 -2.90 -21.40 -12.28
C THR A 6 -4.04 -22.11 -11.56
N CYS A 7 -5.29 -21.76 -11.91
CA CYS A 7 -6.47 -22.28 -11.21
C CYS A 7 -7.69 -22.32 -12.12
N GLN A 8 -8.69 -23.10 -11.74
CA GLN A 8 -10.02 -22.99 -12.32
C GLN A 8 -10.70 -21.69 -11.85
N ALA A 9 -11.15 -20.87 -12.80
CA ALA A 9 -11.87 -19.64 -12.53
C ALA A 9 -13.29 -19.72 -13.06
N ARG A 10 -14.23 -19.20 -12.26
CA ARG A 10 -15.62 -18.95 -12.67
C ARG A 10 -15.87 -17.44 -12.65
N VAL A 11 -16.38 -16.89 -13.74
CA VAL A 11 -16.73 -15.46 -13.89
C VAL A 11 -18.10 -15.41 -14.54
N GLY A 12 -19.14 -15.10 -13.76
CA GLY A 12 -20.52 -15.24 -14.24
C GLY A 12 -20.78 -16.67 -14.72
N ASP A 13 -21.15 -16.81 -16.00
CA ASP A 13 -21.40 -18.10 -16.65
C ASP A 13 -20.16 -18.71 -17.31
N GLU A 14 -19.03 -18.00 -17.36
CA GLU A 14 -17.78 -18.50 -17.92
C GLU A 14 -17.00 -19.32 -16.88
N SER A 15 -16.46 -20.48 -17.29
CA SER A 15 -15.59 -21.31 -16.45
C SER A 15 -14.42 -21.86 -17.27
N ALA A 16 -13.18 -21.58 -16.84
CA ALA A 16 -11.98 -22.06 -17.51
C ALA A 16 -10.73 -21.99 -16.62
N GLU A 17 -9.75 -22.83 -16.91
CA GLU A 17 -8.42 -22.70 -16.32
C GLU A 17 -7.75 -21.39 -16.78
N VAL A 18 -7.22 -20.63 -15.81
CA VAL A 18 -6.55 -19.35 -16.04
C VAL A 18 -5.28 -19.26 -15.21
N LYS A 19 -4.37 -18.37 -15.65
CA LYS A 19 -3.32 -17.84 -14.79
C LYS A 19 -3.84 -16.56 -14.12
N ALA A 20 -4.06 -16.62 -12.82
CA ALA A 20 -4.45 -15.49 -11.98
C ALA A 20 -3.21 -14.81 -11.39
N LEU A 21 -3.16 -13.47 -11.43
CA LEU A 21 -2.09 -12.67 -10.85
C LEU A 21 -2.69 -11.60 -9.94
N LEU A 22 -2.26 -11.56 -8.69
CA LEU A 22 -2.62 -10.56 -7.69
C LEU A 22 -1.45 -9.61 -7.46
N GLU A 23 -1.54 -8.44 -8.09
CA GLU A 23 -0.59 -7.33 -7.97
C GLU A 23 -0.94 -6.44 -6.77
N SER A 24 -0.38 -5.22 -6.70
CA SER A 24 -0.64 -4.30 -5.59
C SER A 24 -2.01 -3.62 -5.70
N THR A 25 -2.47 -3.33 -6.91
CA THR A 25 -3.71 -2.58 -7.16
C THR A 25 -4.70 -3.33 -8.05
N GLU A 26 -4.29 -4.46 -8.63
CA GLU A 26 -5.09 -5.20 -9.61
C GLU A 26 -5.05 -6.71 -9.37
N LEU A 27 -6.16 -7.37 -9.73
CA LEU A 27 -6.27 -8.81 -9.92
C LEU A 27 -6.50 -9.08 -11.42
N ILE A 28 -5.62 -9.87 -12.03
CA ILE A 28 -5.59 -10.09 -13.48
C ILE A 28 -5.77 -11.58 -13.75
N LEU A 29 -6.74 -11.92 -14.61
CA LEU A 29 -6.90 -13.26 -15.17
C LEU A 29 -6.37 -13.29 -16.60
N ARG A 30 -5.51 -14.26 -16.89
CA ARG A 30 -4.94 -14.52 -18.23
C ARG A 30 -5.31 -15.93 -18.67
N GLY A 31 -5.52 -16.11 -19.98
CA GLY A 31 -5.86 -17.41 -20.56
C GLY A 31 -7.16 -17.34 -21.34
N ALA A 32 -8.00 -18.36 -21.18
CA ALA A 32 -9.31 -18.44 -21.83
C ALA A 32 -10.25 -17.33 -21.34
N ILE A 33 -10.32 -17.10 -20.03
CA ILE A 33 -10.99 -15.93 -19.45
C ILE A 33 -9.95 -14.83 -19.24
N LYS A 34 -10.20 -13.65 -19.84
CA LYS A 34 -9.35 -12.47 -19.70
C LYS A 34 -10.13 -11.37 -18.99
N ARG A 35 -9.70 -11.02 -17.78
CA ARG A 35 -10.31 -9.99 -16.94
C ARG A 35 -9.24 -9.25 -16.16
N ARG A 36 -9.52 -8.01 -15.82
CA ARG A 36 -8.72 -7.18 -14.93
C ARG A 36 -9.65 -6.46 -13.99
N TYR A 37 -9.41 -6.62 -12.69
CA TYR A 37 -10.21 -6.00 -11.65
C TYR A 37 -9.32 -5.11 -10.81
N ALA A 38 -9.75 -3.86 -10.60
CA ALA A 38 -9.14 -3.01 -9.59
C ALA A 38 -9.46 -3.58 -8.21
N ILE A 39 -8.45 -3.74 -7.36
CA ILE A 39 -8.59 -4.28 -6.00
C ILE A 39 -9.59 -3.44 -5.19
N ALA A 40 -9.56 -2.12 -5.36
CA ALA A 40 -10.46 -1.18 -4.71
C ALA A 40 -11.93 -1.29 -5.15
N ALA A 41 -12.21 -1.96 -6.28
CA ALA A 41 -13.56 -2.14 -6.81
C ALA A 41 -14.15 -3.53 -6.48
N LEU A 42 -13.38 -4.40 -5.83
CA LEU A 42 -13.88 -5.72 -5.43
C LEU A 42 -14.81 -5.59 -4.22
N ALA A 43 -15.94 -6.28 -4.28
CA ALA A 43 -16.90 -6.38 -3.18
C ALA A 43 -16.97 -7.83 -2.67
N GLN A 44 -17.42 -8.01 -1.43
CA GLN A 44 -17.67 -9.33 -0.82
C GLN A 44 -16.49 -10.32 -0.94
N VAL A 45 -15.26 -9.81 -0.79
CA VAL A 45 -14.05 -10.64 -0.91
C VAL A 45 -13.94 -11.60 0.26
N GLN A 46 -13.91 -12.90 -0.02
CA GLN A 46 -13.83 -13.94 1.00
C GLN A 46 -13.13 -15.20 0.49
N ALA A 47 -12.50 -15.94 1.41
CA ALA A 47 -11.96 -17.26 1.15
C ALA A 47 -12.92 -18.32 1.72
N THR A 48 -13.44 -19.21 0.90
CA THR A 48 -14.35 -20.28 1.34
C THR A 48 -14.13 -21.56 0.53
N ALA A 49 -14.02 -22.70 1.22
CA ALA A 49 -13.85 -24.02 0.61
C ALA A 49 -12.76 -24.06 -0.50
N GLY A 50 -11.58 -23.52 -0.21
CA GLY A 50 -10.47 -23.45 -1.16
C GLY A 50 -10.63 -22.45 -2.29
N GLU A 51 -11.69 -21.64 -2.31
CA GLU A 51 -11.94 -20.64 -3.35
C GLU A 51 -11.82 -19.21 -2.81
N LEU A 52 -11.16 -18.34 -3.57
CA LEU A 52 -11.31 -16.90 -3.41
C LEU A 52 -12.55 -16.45 -4.17
N ARG A 53 -13.53 -15.88 -3.46
CA ARG A 53 -14.78 -15.37 -4.03
C ARG A 53 -14.90 -13.88 -3.83
N PHE A 54 -15.44 -13.19 -4.82
CA PHE A 54 -15.73 -11.76 -4.76
C PHE A 54 -16.73 -11.38 -5.85
N GLU A 55 -17.27 -10.18 -5.75
CA GLU A 55 -18.08 -9.54 -6.78
C GLU A 55 -17.29 -8.40 -7.43
N ALA A 56 -17.37 -8.30 -8.75
CA ALA A 56 -16.77 -7.22 -9.52
C ALA A 56 -17.60 -6.92 -10.76
N ASN A 57 -17.84 -5.64 -11.06
CA ASN A 57 -18.63 -5.20 -12.22
C ASN A 57 -20.03 -5.87 -12.33
N GLY A 58 -20.64 -6.24 -11.20
CA GLY A 58 -21.92 -6.96 -11.16
C GLY A 58 -21.84 -8.47 -11.45
N GLU A 59 -20.64 -9.01 -11.63
CA GLU A 59 -20.41 -10.44 -11.84
C GLU A 59 -19.85 -11.09 -10.55
N ALA A 60 -20.33 -12.29 -10.25
CA ALA A 60 -19.72 -13.13 -9.22
C ALA A 60 -18.49 -13.84 -9.80
N VAL A 61 -17.38 -13.81 -9.06
CA VAL A 61 -16.11 -14.42 -9.45
C VAL A 61 -15.65 -15.39 -8.37
N ALA A 62 -15.18 -16.57 -8.78
CA ALA A 62 -14.56 -17.56 -7.90
C ALA A 62 -13.29 -18.13 -8.52
N LEU A 63 -12.20 -18.19 -7.74
CA LEU A 63 -10.91 -18.77 -8.14
C LEU A 63 -10.55 -19.94 -7.21
N ALA A 64 -10.40 -21.14 -7.75
CA ALA A 64 -10.05 -22.35 -6.99
C ALA A 64 -8.55 -22.41 -6.69
N LEU A 65 -8.12 -21.71 -5.63
CA LEU A 65 -6.71 -21.54 -5.25
C LEU A 65 -6.22 -22.57 -4.21
N GLY A 66 -7.14 -23.32 -3.60
CA GLY A 66 -6.89 -24.10 -2.39
C GLY A 66 -6.96 -23.24 -1.12
N ASP A 67 -7.10 -23.90 0.03
CA ASP A 67 -7.42 -23.24 1.31
C ASP A 67 -6.38 -22.19 1.72
N THR A 68 -5.09 -22.55 1.68
CA THR A 68 -4.02 -21.66 2.11
C THR A 68 -3.88 -20.42 1.22
N GLU A 69 -3.90 -20.58 -0.10
CA GLU A 69 -3.72 -19.45 -1.00
C GLU A 69 -4.98 -18.60 -1.10
N SER A 70 -6.19 -19.17 -1.09
CA SER A 70 -7.42 -18.37 -1.04
C SER A 70 -7.45 -17.42 0.17
N GLN A 71 -7.09 -17.91 1.36
CA GLN A 71 -6.99 -17.09 2.57
C GLN A 71 -5.92 -15.99 2.43
N ARG A 72 -4.72 -16.35 1.95
CA ARG A 72 -3.62 -15.38 1.77
C ARG A 72 -3.97 -14.28 0.77
N TRP A 73 -4.71 -14.62 -0.29
CA TRP A 73 -5.14 -13.65 -1.29
C TRP A 73 -6.23 -12.75 -0.73
N ALA A 74 -7.23 -13.31 -0.05
CA ALA A 74 -8.28 -12.53 0.62
C ALA A 74 -7.69 -11.54 1.63
N THR A 75 -6.77 -11.98 2.50
CA THR A 75 -6.07 -11.10 3.44
C THR A 75 -5.30 -10.00 2.74
N LYS A 76 -4.59 -10.32 1.65
CA LYS A 76 -3.83 -9.33 0.87
C LYS A 76 -4.74 -8.29 0.21
N ILE A 77 -5.89 -8.70 -0.31
CA ILE A 77 -6.89 -7.81 -0.92
C ILE A 77 -7.51 -6.89 0.15
N ALA A 78 -7.80 -7.43 1.33
CA ALA A 78 -8.39 -6.67 2.44
C ALA A 78 -7.40 -5.74 3.14
N THR A 79 -6.09 -6.01 3.03
CA THR A 79 -5.05 -5.18 3.65
C THR A 79 -4.89 -3.89 2.86
N PRO A 80 -5.19 -2.71 3.44
CA PRO A 80 -5.01 -1.45 2.73
C PRO A 80 -3.52 -1.23 2.40
N PRO A 81 -3.21 -0.46 1.35
CA PRO A 81 -1.83 -0.10 1.05
C PRO A 81 -1.20 0.64 2.24
N PRO A 82 0.13 0.53 2.44
CA PRO A 82 0.80 1.23 3.54
C PRO A 82 0.55 2.73 3.43
N SER A 83 0.22 3.35 4.57
CA SER A 83 0.01 4.80 4.67
C SER A 83 1.29 5.56 4.34
N LEU A 84 1.18 6.83 3.97
CA LEU A 84 2.36 7.67 3.76
C LEU A 84 3.22 7.76 5.03
N ALA A 85 2.61 7.81 6.22
CA ALA A 85 3.33 7.76 7.49
C ALA A 85 4.19 6.49 7.61
N SER A 86 3.60 5.33 7.32
CA SER A 86 4.31 4.04 7.33
C SER A 86 5.43 3.99 6.30
N LYS A 87 5.24 4.60 5.11
CA LYS A 87 6.29 4.69 4.08
C LYS A 87 7.44 5.60 4.50
N LEU A 88 7.14 6.70 5.19
CA LEU A 88 8.14 7.64 5.71
C LEU A 88 8.81 7.15 7.00
N GLY A 89 8.30 6.09 7.63
CA GLY A 89 8.80 5.61 8.91
C GLY A 89 8.55 6.58 10.06
N VAL A 90 7.44 7.33 9.99
CA VAL A 90 7.06 8.31 11.01
C VAL A 90 5.85 7.84 11.80
N GLY A 91 5.85 8.14 13.10
CA GLY A 91 4.75 7.81 14.00
C GLY A 91 5.01 8.35 15.41
N PRO A 92 4.09 8.12 16.36
CA PRO A 92 4.27 8.58 17.74
C PRO A 92 5.54 8.03 18.42
N ALA A 93 5.95 6.80 18.06
CA ALA A 93 7.18 6.16 18.55
C ALA A 93 8.42 6.48 17.67
N GLN A 94 8.23 7.12 16.53
CA GLN A 94 9.26 7.50 15.56
C GLN A 94 9.00 8.95 15.09
N PRO A 95 9.14 9.94 15.98
CA PRO A 95 8.78 11.31 15.66
C PRO A 95 9.75 11.92 14.65
N ALA A 96 9.22 12.75 13.74
CA ALA A 96 10.00 13.47 12.75
C ALA A 96 10.15 14.95 13.13
N PHE A 97 11.36 15.48 12.96
CA PHE A 97 11.61 16.92 12.93
C PHE A 97 11.39 17.43 11.51
N VAL A 98 10.58 18.47 11.32
CA VAL A 98 10.15 18.91 9.99
C VAL A 98 10.82 20.23 9.62
N LEU A 99 11.53 20.23 8.49
CA LEU A 99 12.12 21.42 7.90
C LEU A 99 11.29 21.87 6.69
N GLY A 100 10.96 23.16 6.63
CA GLY A 100 10.16 23.74 5.55
C GLY A 100 8.65 23.67 5.79
N ARG A 101 7.89 24.27 4.86
CA ARG A 101 6.43 24.39 4.96
C ARG A 101 5.73 23.17 4.36
N VAL A 102 4.94 22.49 5.20
CA VAL A 102 4.01 21.44 4.78
C VAL A 102 2.68 22.07 4.36
N ASP A 103 2.30 21.95 3.10
CA ASP A 103 0.97 22.33 2.58
C ASP A 103 0.31 21.22 1.74
N ASP A 104 0.96 20.07 1.63
CA ASP A 104 0.37 18.88 1.04
C ASP A 104 -0.52 18.17 2.07
N ALA A 105 -1.76 17.86 1.68
CA ALA A 105 -2.74 17.26 2.57
C ALA A 105 -2.36 15.85 3.03
N ALA A 106 -1.77 15.04 2.14
CA ALA A 106 -1.37 13.67 2.47
C ALA A 106 -0.17 13.67 3.44
N LEU A 107 0.80 14.56 3.23
CA LEU A 107 1.93 14.74 4.14
C LEU A 107 1.49 15.32 5.49
N THR A 108 0.52 16.25 5.49
CA THR A 108 -0.08 16.78 6.73
C THR A 108 -0.73 15.66 7.55
N GLU A 109 -1.50 14.79 6.89
CA GLU A 109 -2.09 13.62 7.53
C GLU A 109 -1.02 12.65 8.05
N ALA A 110 -0.01 12.35 7.24
CA ALA A 110 1.07 11.43 7.61
C ALA A 110 1.86 11.89 8.85
N LEU A 111 2.03 13.20 9.00
CA LEU A 111 2.77 13.81 10.11
C LEU A 111 1.91 14.05 11.36
N ARG A 112 0.58 13.84 11.31
CA ARG A 112 -0.31 14.09 12.44
C ARG A 112 0.06 13.17 13.62
N GLY A 113 0.43 13.76 14.75
CA GLY A 113 0.86 13.02 15.94
C GLY A 113 2.23 12.33 15.81
N ALA A 114 2.96 12.62 14.74
CA ALA A 114 4.28 12.07 14.44
C ALA A 114 5.36 13.16 14.31
N ARG A 115 5.07 14.41 14.73
CA ARG A 115 6.02 15.53 14.68
C ARG A 115 6.58 15.84 16.06
N THR A 116 7.82 16.28 16.08
CA THR A 116 8.47 16.90 17.23
C THR A 116 9.08 18.24 16.81
N ASP A 117 9.08 19.21 17.73
CA ASP A 117 9.81 20.47 17.58
C ASP A 117 11.20 20.40 18.27
N ASP A 118 11.50 19.30 18.96
CA ASP A 118 12.82 18.99 19.49
C ASP A 118 13.56 18.07 18.52
N ALA A 119 14.59 18.62 17.87
CA ALA A 119 15.43 17.89 16.93
C ALA A 119 16.24 16.76 17.60
N ALA A 120 16.59 16.88 18.89
CA ALA A 120 17.33 15.84 19.60
C ALA A 120 16.46 14.61 19.93
N ALA A 121 15.15 14.81 20.04
CA ALA A 121 14.17 13.74 20.26
C ALA A 121 13.68 13.09 18.95
N ALA A 122 14.06 13.63 17.79
CA ALA A 122 13.59 13.15 16.50
C ALA A 122 14.27 11.84 16.08
N HIS A 123 13.49 10.90 15.56
CA HIS A 123 14.00 9.70 14.91
C HIS A 123 14.49 9.98 13.48
N SER A 124 13.86 10.94 12.81
CA SER A 124 14.18 11.33 11.43
C SER A 124 13.93 12.81 11.20
N VAL A 125 14.54 13.34 10.14
CA VAL A 125 14.27 14.69 9.64
C VAL A 125 13.51 14.57 8.32
N VAL A 126 12.37 15.23 8.22
CA VAL A 126 11.58 15.33 6.98
C VAL A 126 11.71 16.75 6.45
N ALA A 127 12.32 16.90 5.28
CA ALA A 127 12.45 18.19 4.62
C ALA A 127 11.44 18.34 3.47
N VAL A 128 10.75 19.48 3.43
CA VAL A 128 9.89 19.87 2.30
C VAL A 128 10.60 20.96 1.51
N VAL A 129 10.99 20.63 0.29
CA VAL A 129 11.84 21.45 -0.58
C VAL A 129 11.20 21.61 -1.95
N ARG A 130 11.13 22.83 -2.47
CA ARG A 130 10.49 23.16 -3.76
C ARG A 130 11.40 23.89 -4.73
N SER A 131 12.59 24.26 -4.29
CA SER A 131 13.58 24.95 -5.10
C SER A 131 14.98 24.58 -4.64
N ASP A 132 15.96 24.82 -5.50
CA ASP A 132 17.37 24.59 -5.17
C ASP A 132 17.84 25.51 -4.02
N ALA A 133 17.29 26.73 -3.93
CA ALA A 133 17.57 27.64 -2.84
C ALA A 133 17.04 27.11 -1.49
N GLU A 134 15.82 26.56 -1.48
CA GLU A 134 15.27 25.88 -0.30
C GLU A 134 16.06 24.63 0.07
N LEU A 135 16.57 23.89 -0.92
CA LEU A 135 17.42 22.73 -0.68
C LEU A 135 18.71 23.13 0.04
N ALA A 136 19.40 24.16 -0.48
CA ALA A 136 20.62 24.68 0.12
C ALA A 136 20.38 25.14 1.57
N ALA A 137 19.34 25.94 1.81
CA ALA A 137 18.98 26.39 3.15
C ALA A 137 18.60 25.23 4.10
N THR A 138 17.93 24.20 3.58
CA THR A 138 17.57 23.00 4.34
C THR A 138 18.80 22.21 4.74
N LEU A 139 19.79 22.06 3.84
CA LEU A 139 21.04 21.36 4.11
C LEU A 139 21.86 22.09 5.18
N GLU A 140 21.93 23.41 5.13
CA GLU A 140 22.56 24.23 6.17
C GLU A 140 21.86 24.05 7.53
N ALA A 141 20.53 24.12 7.55
CA ALA A 141 19.74 23.90 8.76
C ALA A 141 19.93 22.48 9.32
N HIS A 142 19.96 21.47 8.45
CA HIS A 142 20.21 20.09 8.83
C HIS A 142 21.61 19.90 9.42
N ALA A 143 22.64 20.53 8.84
CA ALA A 143 24.02 20.44 9.33
C ALA A 143 24.18 21.02 10.75
N ALA A 144 23.28 21.92 11.17
CA ALA A 144 23.26 22.48 12.52
C ALA A 144 22.48 21.61 13.54
N LEU A 145 21.80 20.54 13.10
CA LEU A 145 21.04 19.68 13.99
C LEU A 145 21.96 18.76 14.81
N PRO A 146 21.56 18.41 16.05
CA PRO A 146 22.30 17.44 16.83
C PRO A 146 22.20 16.07 16.15
N CYS A 147 23.33 15.52 15.70
CA CYS A 147 23.41 14.11 15.34
C CYS A 147 23.60 13.28 16.61
N PRO A 148 22.63 12.44 17.02
CA PRO A 148 22.88 11.49 18.09
C PRO A 148 23.84 10.40 17.56
N GLY A 149 25.11 10.48 17.93
CA GLY A 149 26.08 9.38 17.74
C GLY A 149 27.21 9.59 16.72
N LEU A 150 27.79 10.79 16.61
CA LEU A 150 29.20 10.92 16.21
C LEU A 150 30.08 11.05 17.44
#